data_AF-A0A973H021-F1
#
_entry.id   AF-A0A973H021-F1
#
_cell.length_a   1.000
_cell.length_b   1.000
_cell.length_c   1.000
_cell.angle_alpha   90.00
_cell.angle_beta   90.00
_cell.angle_gamma   90.00
#
_symmetry.space_group_name_H-M   'P 1'
#
loop_
_entity.id
_entity.type
_entity.pdbx_description
1 polymer ?
#
loop_
_entity_poly.entity_id
_entity_poly.type
_entity_poly.pdbx_seq_one_letter_code
_entity_poly.pdbx_strand_id
1 'polypeptide(L)'
;MSNMNTANPNLFLPSLDDVTHTDPLIVAVGTPIHTVVEQLNRQGATSALIRADGKITGVITIHDIVRLVADNSVPASQAISTMMGRPAVNIARNAPEGVLCALRLFAQHHVGHLIALNPDGSLAGVVSQESICAALTPAMLIRMRTVVEAMVDHIVTAGPDEPLLSIANLMSDHQISSVVITAADAGVTRPLGLITDRDIARAHAASIDLAATRACHHLAPQLISVPPDTTLWEAHQAMDRAHVRRLLVVGTDGSLIGLVTQSALLASTAPQDLQRTFDLLQRSVSMRTAGPLAARPAIGGDAQTRGNIRLLLVDDNGLFLQVLHRLLMSRGFSVAGVASSGREAIEQARTLQPDIILMDVEMPEVGGLEATSAIMDERPDARIVMLTVAEDDETLFDAVRRGAAGYLLKDVDIDQLSQYILGLMRGEAALSPVLAQRVLSALASQMRQGSAFQADPSSMLTHHQIRILTLLAQGNTYKEIGRVLGYSERAIKYHTGEAIRQLQLKDRAEAIAYARAHMQRGTWPRVGDP
;
A
#
# COMPACT_ATOMS: atom_id res chain seq x y z
N MET A 1 29.79 22.70 -19.00
CA MET A 1 28.46 23.08 -19.55
C MET A 1 28.12 22.10 -20.65
N SER A 2 27.28 21.10 -20.36
CA SER A 2 26.44 20.38 -21.34
C SER A 2 25.55 19.40 -20.58
N ASN A 3 24.25 19.62 -20.70
CA ASN A 3 23.13 18.69 -20.53
C ASN A 3 22.87 18.07 -19.13
N MET A 4 22.53 18.91 -18.15
CA MET A 4 21.41 18.59 -17.24
C MET A 4 20.13 19.10 -17.93
N ASN A 5 19.52 18.30 -18.80
CA ASN A 5 18.28 18.67 -19.47
C ASN A 5 17.20 17.61 -19.23
N THR A 6 16.00 18.10 -18.93
CA THR A 6 14.73 17.41 -18.69
C THR A 6 14.66 16.49 -17.45
N ALA A 7 14.09 17.03 -16.38
CA ALA A 7 13.53 16.24 -15.28
C ALA A 7 12.51 15.26 -15.86
N ASN A 8 12.78 13.96 -15.71
CA ASN A 8 11.93 12.88 -16.22
C ASN A 8 10.57 12.94 -15.49
N PRO A 9 9.43 13.07 -16.20
CA PRO A 9 8.10 13.11 -15.62
C PRO A 9 7.64 11.70 -15.16
N ASN A 10 8.54 10.87 -14.63
CA ASN A 10 8.27 9.51 -14.15
C ASN A 10 8.82 9.28 -12.74
N LEU A 11 9.07 10.34 -11.96
CA LEU A 11 9.78 10.25 -10.67
C LEU A 11 9.16 9.32 -9.60
N PHE A 12 7.94 8.79 -9.81
CA PHE A 12 7.23 7.93 -8.85
C PHE A 12 6.78 6.57 -9.40
N LEU A 13 6.96 6.30 -10.70
CA LEU A 13 6.73 4.97 -11.25
C LEU A 13 8.09 4.33 -11.53
N PRO A 14 8.27 3.05 -11.20
CA PRO A 14 9.49 2.34 -11.58
C PRO A 14 9.66 2.44 -13.10
N SER A 15 10.91 2.57 -13.55
CA SER A 15 11.17 2.50 -14.97
C SER A 15 10.85 1.11 -15.50
N LEU A 16 10.66 0.96 -16.81
CA LEU A 16 10.51 -0.37 -17.40
C LEU A 16 11.73 -1.26 -17.08
N ASP A 17 12.89 -0.67 -16.88
CA ASP A 17 14.11 -1.40 -16.51
C ASP A 17 14.03 -1.97 -15.10
N ASP A 18 13.47 -1.21 -14.15
CA ASP A 18 13.31 -1.64 -12.75
C ASP A 18 12.32 -2.81 -12.61
N VAL A 19 11.37 -2.94 -13.55
CA VAL A 19 10.35 -4.01 -13.56
C VAL A 19 10.65 -5.13 -14.56
N THR A 20 11.72 -5.02 -15.35
CA THR A 20 12.07 -6.05 -16.33
C THR A 20 12.92 -7.12 -15.67
N HIS A 21 12.41 -8.36 -15.63
CA HIS A 21 13.21 -9.52 -15.28
C HIS A 21 14.12 -9.89 -16.45
N THR A 22 15.42 -9.65 -16.26
CA THR A 22 16.47 -9.83 -17.28
C THR A 22 16.93 -11.29 -17.46
N ASP A 23 16.58 -12.17 -16.51
CA ASP A 23 16.84 -13.62 -16.60
C ASP A 23 15.52 -14.41 -16.64
N PRO A 24 14.70 -14.25 -17.70
CA PRO A 24 13.46 -15.00 -17.81
C PRO A 24 13.74 -16.48 -18.07
N LEU A 25 12.88 -17.36 -17.55
CA LEU A 25 12.95 -18.78 -17.89
C LEU A 25 12.69 -18.97 -19.39
N ILE A 26 13.67 -19.49 -20.13
CA ILE A 26 13.54 -19.80 -21.55
C ILE A 26 13.54 -21.32 -21.74
N VAL A 27 12.50 -21.83 -22.37
CA VAL A 27 12.33 -23.25 -22.68
C VAL A 27 12.32 -23.48 -24.19
N ALA A 28 12.84 -24.63 -24.63
CA ALA A 28 12.76 -24.99 -26.03
C ALA A 28 11.35 -25.49 -26.36
N VAL A 29 10.87 -25.25 -27.59
CA VAL A 29 9.55 -25.70 -28.04
C VAL A 29 9.33 -27.22 -27.89
N GLY A 30 10.41 -28.02 -27.88
CA GLY A 30 10.37 -29.46 -27.64
C GLY A 30 10.37 -29.89 -26.17
N THR A 31 10.46 -28.96 -25.22
CA THR A 31 10.53 -29.28 -23.78
C THR A 31 9.21 -29.89 -23.30
N PRO A 32 9.23 -31.02 -22.56
CA PRO A 32 8.01 -31.60 -21.98
C PRO A 32 7.35 -30.72 -20.93
N ILE A 33 6.02 -30.78 -20.81
CA ILE A 33 5.22 -29.96 -19.86
C ILE A 33 5.70 -30.14 -18.42
N HIS A 34 5.92 -31.37 -17.95
CA HIS A 34 6.37 -31.61 -16.57
C HIS A 34 7.71 -30.92 -16.27
N THR A 35 8.65 -30.92 -17.23
CA THR A 35 9.93 -30.23 -17.10
C THR A 35 9.74 -28.71 -17.03
N VAL A 36 8.82 -28.15 -17.83
CA VAL A 36 8.48 -26.72 -17.76
C VAL A 36 7.89 -26.36 -16.40
N VAL A 37 6.95 -27.16 -15.89
CA VAL A 37 6.35 -26.96 -14.55
C VAL A 37 7.41 -27.02 -13.45
N GLU A 38 8.30 -28.01 -13.51
CA GLU A 38 9.40 -28.14 -12.55
C GLU A 38 10.31 -26.91 -12.54
N GLN A 39 10.69 -26.43 -13.73
CA GLN A 39 11.53 -25.24 -13.86
C GLN A 39 10.83 -23.97 -13.38
N LEU A 40 9.55 -23.78 -13.71
CA LEU A 40 8.72 -22.68 -13.22
C LEU A 40 8.64 -22.67 -11.69
N ASN A 41 8.42 -23.84 -11.08
CA ASN A 41 8.34 -23.96 -9.63
C ASN A 41 9.69 -23.69 -8.95
N ARG A 42 10.78 -24.24 -9.48
CA ARG A 42 12.12 -24.08 -8.92
C ARG A 42 12.59 -22.62 -8.93
N GLN A 43 12.20 -21.85 -9.94
CA GLN A 43 12.53 -20.43 -10.05
C GLN A 43 11.45 -19.50 -9.46
N GLY A 44 10.36 -20.05 -8.93
CA GLY A 44 9.22 -19.25 -8.45
C GLY A 44 8.45 -18.50 -9.56
N ALA A 45 8.82 -18.72 -10.82
CA ALA A 45 8.32 -18.01 -11.98
C ALA A 45 6.84 -18.35 -12.27
N THR A 46 6.15 -17.40 -12.91
CA THR A 46 4.74 -17.49 -13.33
C THR A 46 4.58 -17.82 -14.81
N SER A 47 5.63 -17.60 -15.60
CA SER A 47 5.67 -17.85 -17.03
C SER A 47 7.06 -18.22 -17.53
N ALA A 48 7.12 -18.92 -18.66
CA ALA A 48 8.33 -19.20 -19.42
C ALA A 48 8.21 -18.68 -20.85
N LEU A 49 9.33 -18.22 -21.41
CA LEU A 49 9.44 -17.86 -22.83
C LEU A 49 9.72 -19.11 -23.66
N ILE A 50 9.01 -19.24 -24.78
CA ILE A 50 9.17 -20.36 -25.71
C ILE A 50 10.15 -19.96 -26.82
N ARG A 51 11.21 -20.75 -26.98
CA ARG A 51 12.20 -20.59 -28.05
C ARG A 51 12.04 -21.68 -29.11
N ALA A 52 11.89 -21.24 -30.37
CA ALA A 52 11.93 -22.10 -31.56
C ALA A 52 12.88 -21.47 -32.58
N ASP A 53 13.75 -22.28 -33.20
CA ASP A 53 14.70 -21.86 -34.24
C ASP A 53 15.53 -20.62 -33.86
N GLY A 54 15.96 -20.55 -32.60
CA GLY A 54 16.76 -19.44 -32.07
C GLY A 54 15.99 -18.14 -31.79
N LYS A 55 14.67 -18.11 -32.01
CA LYS A 55 13.81 -16.94 -31.74
C LYS A 55 12.79 -17.23 -30.65
N ILE A 56 12.42 -16.18 -29.90
CA ILE A 56 11.29 -16.26 -28.97
C ILE A 56 9.99 -16.18 -29.78
N THR A 57 9.14 -17.19 -29.62
CA THR A 57 7.91 -17.35 -30.41
C THR A 57 6.64 -17.16 -29.58
N GLY A 58 6.74 -17.29 -28.27
CA GLY A 58 5.58 -17.18 -27.38
C GLY A 58 5.94 -17.17 -25.90
N VAL A 59 4.90 -17.07 -25.08
CA VAL A 59 4.96 -17.20 -23.63
C VAL A 59 4.01 -18.31 -23.23
N ILE A 60 4.42 -19.14 -22.27
CA ILE A 60 3.57 -20.12 -21.60
C ILE A 60 3.44 -19.76 -20.12
N THR A 61 2.22 -19.76 -19.61
CA THR A 61 1.92 -19.52 -18.19
C THR A 61 1.49 -20.80 -17.48
N ILE A 62 1.52 -20.79 -16.14
CA ILE A 62 0.96 -21.90 -15.35
C ILE A 62 -0.53 -22.09 -15.68
N HIS A 63 -1.28 -21.01 -15.90
CA HIS A 63 -2.70 -21.09 -16.22
C HIS A 63 -2.96 -21.71 -17.61
N ASP A 64 -2.08 -21.51 -18.59
CA ASP A 64 -2.17 -22.22 -19.88
C ASP A 64 -2.04 -23.74 -19.70
N ILE A 65 -1.21 -24.18 -18.75
CA ILE A 65 -1.07 -25.61 -18.40
C ILE A 65 -2.36 -26.13 -17.75
N VAL A 66 -2.98 -25.36 -16.86
CA VAL A 66 -4.26 -25.72 -16.23
C VAL A 66 -5.38 -25.85 -17.25
N ARG A 67 -5.47 -24.94 -18.21
CA ARG A 67 -6.46 -25.01 -19.30
C ARG A 67 -6.32 -26.30 -20.11
N LEU A 68 -5.09 -26.71 -20.42
CA LEU A 68 -4.83 -27.96 -21.14
C LEU A 68 -5.20 -29.21 -20.33
N VAL A 69 -5.00 -29.15 -19.02
CA VAL A 69 -5.41 -30.20 -18.09
C VAL A 69 -6.93 -30.33 -18.05
N ALA A 70 -7.64 -29.20 -18.00
CA ALA A 70 -9.11 -29.15 -18.02
C ALA A 70 -9.69 -29.73 -19.33
N ASP A 71 -9.06 -29.42 -20.47
CA ASP A 71 -9.43 -29.97 -21.79
C ASP A 71 -9.04 -31.46 -21.96
N ASN A 72 -8.50 -32.10 -20.91
CA ASN A 72 -8.40 -33.55 -20.70
C ASN A 72 -7.61 -34.35 -21.76
N SER A 73 -6.65 -33.71 -22.45
CA SER A 73 -6.11 -34.27 -23.70
C SER A 73 -4.59 -34.42 -23.77
N VAL A 74 -3.85 -34.01 -22.75
CA VAL A 74 -2.39 -33.82 -22.86
C VAL A 74 -1.66 -34.47 -21.68
N PRO A 75 -0.89 -35.56 -21.87
CA PRO A 75 -0.05 -36.12 -20.83
C PRO A 75 1.11 -35.17 -20.47
N ALA A 76 1.56 -35.21 -19.22
CA ALA A 76 2.64 -34.34 -18.73
C ALA A 76 3.98 -34.55 -19.46
N SER A 77 4.15 -35.67 -20.16
CA SER A 77 5.31 -35.98 -21.01
C SER A 77 5.27 -35.33 -22.40
N GLN A 78 4.13 -34.78 -22.81
CA GLN A 78 3.97 -34.15 -24.12
C GLN A 78 4.81 -32.86 -24.22
N ALA A 79 5.36 -32.61 -25.41
CA ALA A 79 6.12 -31.40 -25.69
C ALA A 79 5.20 -30.16 -25.78
N ILE A 80 5.71 -29.00 -25.36
CA ILE A 80 4.96 -27.74 -25.46
C ILE A 80 4.76 -27.24 -26.91
N SER A 81 5.36 -27.89 -27.91
CA SER A 81 5.21 -27.54 -29.33
C SER A 81 3.77 -27.61 -29.82
N THR A 82 2.97 -28.50 -29.26
CA THR A 82 1.54 -28.61 -29.54
C THR A 82 0.69 -27.53 -28.90
N MET A 83 1.29 -26.71 -28.03
CA MET A 83 0.60 -25.77 -27.14
C MET A 83 0.84 -24.31 -27.54
N MET A 84 1.26 -24.03 -28.79
CA MET A 84 1.62 -22.67 -29.25
C MET A 84 0.63 -21.63 -28.72
N GLY A 85 1.08 -20.94 -27.67
CA GLY A 85 0.27 -20.05 -26.86
C GLY A 85 -0.08 -18.79 -27.63
N ARG A 86 -0.92 -17.95 -27.00
CA ARG A 86 -1.27 -16.63 -27.51
C ARG A 86 0.00 -15.90 -28.01
N PRO A 87 -0.05 -15.21 -29.17
CA PRO A 87 1.11 -14.51 -29.70
C PRO A 87 1.65 -13.57 -28.62
N ALA A 88 2.98 -13.61 -28.43
CA ALA A 88 3.61 -12.79 -27.41
C ALA A 88 3.34 -11.31 -27.66
N VAL A 89 2.90 -10.61 -26.61
CA VAL A 89 2.74 -9.16 -26.65
C VAL A 89 4.07 -8.53 -26.24
N ASN A 90 4.61 -7.71 -27.13
CA ASN A 90 5.92 -7.09 -26.94
C ASN A 90 5.78 -5.67 -26.41
N ILE A 91 6.75 -5.23 -25.63
CA ILE A 91 6.93 -3.84 -25.22
C ILE A 91 8.39 -3.43 -25.47
N ALA A 92 8.60 -2.27 -26.09
CA ALA A 92 9.94 -1.71 -26.22
C ALA A 92 10.41 -1.18 -24.86
N ARG A 93 11.65 -1.43 -24.45
CA ARG A 93 12.19 -0.92 -23.17
C ARG A 93 12.16 0.60 -23.07
N ASN A 94 12.24 1.28 -24.20
CA ASN A 94 12.12 2.73 -24.31
C ASN A 94 10.69 3.20 -24.66
N ALA A 95 9.67 2.36 -24.43
CA ALA A 95 8.29 2.72 -24.75
C ALA A 95 7.89 4.05 -24.10
N PRO A 96 7.27 4.97 -24.85
CA PRO A 96 6.70 6.17 -24.27
C PRO A 96 5.68 5.79 -23.19
N GLU A 97 5.62 6.55 -22.10
CA GLU A 97 4.78 6.28 -20.91
C GLU A 97 5.24 5.09 -20.02
N GLY A 98 6.31 4.36 -20.39
CA GLY A 98 6.97 3.38 -19.53
C GLY A 98 6.02 2.29 -18.98
N VAL A 99 5.95 2.17 -17.65
CA VAL A 99 5.09 1.20 -16.94
C VAL A 99 3.60 1.40 -17.21
N LEU A 100 3.13 2.63 -17.46
CA LEU A 100 1.73 2.88 -17.81
C LEU A 100 1.36 2.22 -19.15
N CYS A 101 2.28 2.21 -20.10
CA CYS A 101 2.10 1.50 -21.37
C CYS A 101 1.97 -0.02 -21.13
N ALA A 102 2.79 -0.59 -20.23
CA ALA A 102 2.70 -2.00 -19.85
C ALA A 102 1.34 -2.34 -19.22
N LEU A 103 0.85 -1.53 -18.27
CA LEU A 103 -0.46 -1.71 -17.64
C LEU A 103 -1.62 -1.67 -18.66
N ARG A 104 -1.55 -0.75 -19.63
CA ARG A 104 -2.53 -0.67 -20.73
C ARG A 104 -2.50 -1.90 -21.62
N LEU A 105 -1.32 -2.40 -21.98
CA LEU A 105 -1.17 -3.60 -22.80
C LEU A 105 -1.70 -4.86 -22.08
N PHE A 106 -1.46 -4.99 -20.77
CA PHE A 106 -2.05 -6.07 -19.97
C PHE A 106 -3.59 -6.06 -20.05
N ALA A 107 -4.20 -4.89 -19.85
CA ALA A 107 -5.65 -4.75 -19.89
C ALA A 107 -6.23 -5.01 -21.30
N GLN A 108 -5.60 -4.47 -22.35
CA GLN A 108 -6.07 -4.61 -23.73
C GLN A 108 -6.00 -6.06 -24.23
N HIS A 109 -4.88 -6.73 -23.96
CA HIS A 109 -4.62 -8.06 -24.50
C HIS A 109 -5.03 -9.19 -23.54
N HIS A 110 -5.49 -8.87 -22.33
CA HIS A 110 -5.84 -9.83 -21.29
C HIS A 110 -4.69 -10.81 -21.04
N VAL A 111 -3.48 -10.25 -20.88
CA VAL A 111 -2.24 -10.98 -20.61
C VAL A 111 -1.64 -10.52 -19.28
N GLY A 112 -0.88 -11.39 -18.62
CA GLY A 112 -0.15 -11.06 -17.39
C GLY A 112 1.35 -10.80 -17.58
N HIS A 113 1.87 -11.06 -18.80
CA HIS A 113 3.29 -10.96 -19.15
C HIS A 113 3.49 -10.29 -20.51
N LEU A 114 4.51 -9.43 -20.61
CA LEU A 114 4.97 -8.79 -21.83
C LEU A 114 6.44 -9.13 -22.07
N ILE A 115 6.83 -9.28 -23.33
CA ILE A 115 8.24 -9.45 -23.70
C ILE A 115 8.86 -8.07 -23.86
N ALA A 116 9.84 -7.76 -23.02
CA ALA A 116 10.61 -6.53 -23.11
C ALA A 116 11.71 -6.68 -24.18
N LEU A 117 11.72 -5.77 -25.15
CA LEU A 117 12.70 -5.75 -26.24
C LEU A 117 13.61 -4.52 -26.13
N ASN A 118 14.89 -4.71 -26.43
CA ASN A 118 15.85 -3.63 -26.61
C ASN A 118 15.55 -2.89 -27.94
N PRO A 119 16.09 -1.66 -28.14
CA PRO A 119 15.89 -0.89 -29.36
C PRO A 119 16.34 -1.60 -30.65
N ASP A 120 17.28 -2.53 -30.55
CA ASP A 120 17.78 -3.37 -31.66
C ASP A 120 16.89 -4.59 -31.95
N GLY A 121 15.79 -4.77 -31.21
CA GLY A 121 14.88 -5.90 -31.31
C GLY A 121 15.34 -7.16 -30.57
N SER A 122 16.48 -7.12 -29.86
CA SER A 122 16.93 -8.24 -29.03
C SER A 122 16.08 -8.36 -27.75
N LEU A 123 15.98 -9.58 -27.22
CA LEU A 123 15.28 -9.85 -25.96
C LEU A 123 16.00 -9.14 -24.82
N ALA A 124 15.29 -8.29 -24.09
CA ALA A 124 15.80 -7.65 -22.89
C ALA A 124 15.30 -8.32 -21.60
N GLY A 125 14.12 -8.93 -21.63
CA GLY A 125 13.55 -9.63 -20.49
C GLY A 125 12.04 -9.80 -20.57
N VAL A 126 11.41 -10.00 -19.41
CA VAL A 126 9.95 -10.09 -19.26
C VAL A 126 9.46 -9.09 -18.23
N VAL A 127 8.39 -8.37 -18.55
CA VAL A 127 7.65 -7.52 -17.62
C VAL A 127 6.35 -8.24 -17.27
N SER A 128 6.04 -8.37 -15.99
CA SER A 128 4.80 -8.97 -15.51
C SER A 128 4.02 -7.97 -14.66
N GLN A 129 2.72 -8.20 -14.49
CA GLN A 129 1.95 -7.45 -13.48
C GLN A 129 2.60 -7.59 -12.09
N GLU A 130 3.15 -8.76 -11.78
CA GLU A 130 3.86 -9.04 -10.52
C GLU A 130 5.14 -8.22 -10.37
N SER A 131 5.97 -8.11 -11.40
CA SER A 131 7.21 -7.34 -11.33
C SER A 131 6.92 -5.83 -11.21
N ILE A 132 5.86 -5.35 -11.85
CA ILE A 132 5.34 -4.00 -11.63
C ILE A 132 4.85 -3.85 -10.20
N CYS A 133 4.06 -4.79 -9.68
CA CYS A 133 3.55 -4.78 -8.30
C CYS A 133 4.69 -4.69 -7.28
N ALA A 134 5.73 -5.49 -7.46
CA ALA A 134 6.89 -5.55 -6.58
C ALA A 134 7.75 -4.27 -6.63
N ALA A 135 7.77 -3.57 -7.77
CA ALA A 135 8.55 -2.36 -7.95
C ALA A 135 7.74 -1.06 -7.72
N LEU A 136 6.41 -1.14 -7.78
CA LEU A 136 5.54 -0.04 -7.38
C LEU A 136 5.78 0.24 -5.91
N THR A 137 6.07 1.50 -5.58
CA THR A 137 6.21 1.91 -4.18
C THR A 137 4.86 1.72 -3.48
N PRO A 138 4.74 0.83 -2.47
CA PRO A 138 3.44 0.43 -1.94
C PRO A 138 2.66 1.48 -1.12
N ALA A 139 3.21 2.67 -0.87
CA ALA A 139 2.81 3.44 0.30
C ALA A 139 1.62 4.42 0.11
N MET A 140 1.32 4.88 -1.11
CA MET A 140 0.38 6.03 -1.25
C MET A 140 -1.06 5.67 -1.64
N LEU A 141 -1.29 4.54 -2.33
CA LEU A 141 -2.63 4.20 -2.83
C LEU A 141 -3.33 3.10 -2.02
N ILE A 142 -2.54 2.22 -1.42
CA ILE A 142 -3.00 1.01 -0.73
C ILE A 142 -3.36 1.33 0.74
N ARG A 143 -2.72 2.35 1.34
CA ARG A 143 -2.88 2.69 2.77
C ARG A 143 -4.27 3.21 3.16
N MET A 144 -5.04 3.73 2.21
CA MET A 144 -6.32 4.40 2.49
C MET A 144 -7.54 3.51 2.23
N ARG A 145 -7.38 2.40 1.51
CA ARG A 145 -8.49 1.52 1.14
C ARG A 145 -8.50 0.27 2.02
N THR A 146 -9.70 -0.21 2.29
CA THR A 146 -9.92 -1.45 3.05
C THR A 146 -10.00 -2.65 2.11
N VAL A 147 -9.77 -3.84 2.66
CA VAL A 147 -9.90 -5.11 1.94
C VAL A 147 -11.30 -5.27 1.36
N VAL A 148 -12.35 -4.89 2.10
CA VAL A 148 -13.74 -4.95 1.61
C VAL A 148 -13.98 -4.09 0.36
N GLU A 149 -13.24 -2.99 0.16
CA GLU A 149 -13.37 -2.12 -1.01
C GLU A 149 -12.71 -2.66 -2.29
N ALA A 150 -11.78 -3.62 -2.17
CA ALA A 150 -11.01 -4.13 -3.31
C ALA A 150 -11.03 -5.65 -3.48
N MET A 151 -11.59 -6.38 -2.52
CA MET A 151 -11.72 -7.84 -2.62
C MET A 151 -12.67 -8.23 -3.74
N VAL A 152 -12.47 -9.43 -4.26
CA VAL A 152 -13.45 -10.09 -5.13
C VAL A 152 -14.53 -10.69 -4.26
N ASP A 153 -15.77 -10.26 -4.48
CA ASP A 153 -16.99 -10.69 -3.79
C ASP A 153 -17.59 -11.98 -4.42
N HIS A 154 -17.43 -12.14 -5.73
CA HIS A 154 -17.79 -13.35 -6.46
C HIS A 154 -16.69 -14.41 -6.39
N ILE A 155 -16.67 -15.16 -5.29
CA ILE A 155 -15.71 -16.24 -5.08
C ILE A 155 -16.23 -17.53 -5.69
N VAL A 156 -15.44 -18.13 -6.58
CA VAL A 156 -15.71 -19.51 -7.04
C VAL A 156 -15.23 -20.47 -5.97
N THR A 157 -16.15 -21.28 -5.47
CA THR A 157 -15.93 -22.24 -4.38
C THR A 157 -16.18 -23.67 -4.84
N ALA A 158 -15.52 -24.63 -4.19
CA ALA A 158 -15.74 -26.06 -4.38
C ALA A 158 -15.77 -26.80 -3.04
N GLY A 159 -16.40 -27.97 -3.01
CA GLY A 159 -16.41 -28.87 -1.85
C GLY A 159 -15.08 -29.60 -1.64
N PRO A 160 -14.79 -30.08 -0.41
CA PRO A 160 -13.54 -30.81 -0.10
C PRO A 160 -13.40 -32.11 -0.87
N ASP A 161 -14.52 -32.74 -1.23
CA ASP A 161 -14.57 -34.00 -1.96
C ASP A 161 -14.62 -33.82 -3.47
N GLU A 162 -14.54 -32.59 -4.00
CA GLU A 162 -14.49 -32.39 -5.44
C GLU A 162 -13.16 -32.89 -6.03
N PRO A 163 -13.16 -33.57 -7.18
CA PRO A 163 -11.93 -33.96 -7.88
C PRO A 163 -11.09 -32.75 -8.30
N LEU A 164 -9.76 -32.88 -8.27
CA LEU A 164 -8.85 -31.84 -8.77
C LEU A 164 -9.09 -31.48 -10.24
N LEU A 165 -9.55 -32.44 -11.05
CA LEU A 165 -9.94 -32.17 -12.44
C LEU A 165 -11.14 -31.21 -12.52
N SER A 166 -12.12 -31.35 -11.62
CA SER A 166 -13.26 -30.42 -11.54
C SER A 166 -12.80 -29.03 -11.12
N ILE A 167 -11.83 -28.95 -10.19
CA ILE A 167 -11.20 -27.67 -9.81
C ILE A 167 -10.47 -27.03 -11.00
N ALA A 168 -9.73 -27.81 -11.79
CA ALA A 168 -9.06 -27.32 -13.00
C ALA A 168 -10.06 -26.80 -14.05
N ASN A 169 -11.19 -27.49 -14.22
CA ASN A 169 -12.27 -27.05 -15.11
C ASN A 169 -12.86 -25.72 -14.64
N LEU A 170 -13.17 -25.58 -13.34
CA LEU A 170 -13.64 -24.32 -12.76
C LEU A 170 -12.64 -23.18 -13.01
N MET A 171 -11.35 -23.43 -12.84
CA MET A 171 -10.30 -22.43 -13.14
C MET A 171 -10.31 -22.01 -14.61
N SER A 172 -10.39 -22.97 -15.53
CA SER A 172 -10.41 -22.73 -16.98
C SER A 172 -11.67 -21.97 -17.42
N ASP A 173 -12.84 -22.45 -17.01
CA ASP A 173 -14.16 -21.94 -17.42
C ASP A 173 -14.39 -20.51 -16.91
N HIS A 174 -13.99 -20.24 -15.66
CA HIS A 174 -14.14 -18.92 -15.04
C HIS A 174 -12.94 -18.00 -15.26
N GLN A 175 -11.88 -18.45 -15.95
CA GLN A 175 -10.63 -17.72 -16.16
C GLN A 175 -10.01 -17.18 -14.85
N ILE A 176 -10.07 -18.00 -13.81
CA ILE A 176 -9.53 -17.69 -12.48
C ILE A 176 -8.34 -18.58 -12.17
N SER A 177 -7.49 -18.11 -11.27
CA SER A 177 -6.22 -18.77 -10.94
C SER A 177 -6.21 -19.45 -9.57
N SER A 178 -7.38 -19.47 -8.91
CA SER A 178 -7.60 -20.08 -7.60
C SER A 178 -9.06 -20.39 -7.36
N VAL A 179 -9.34 -21.51 -6.69
CA VAL A 179 -10.67 -21.88 -6.19
C VAL A 179 -10.59 -22.08 -4.68
N VAL A 180 -11.57 -21.53 -3.95
CA VAL A 180 -11.63 -21.67 -2.50
C VAL A 180 -12.36 -22.95 -2.13
N ILE A 181 -11.73 -23.81 -1.34
CA ILE A 181 -12.36 -25.04 -0.87
C ILE A 181 -13.10 -24.73 0.41
N THR A 182 -14.39 -25.04 0.43
CA THR A 182 -15.28 -24.67 1.54
C THR A 182 -16.04 -25.87 2.06
N ALA A 183 -16.36 -25.85 3.35
CA ALA A 183 -17.32 -26.77 3.95
C ALA A 183 -18.49 -25.98 4.52
N ALA A 184 -19.69 -26.51 4.34
CA ALA A 184 -20.88 -26.01 5.00
C ALA A 184 -20.93 -26.58 6.42
N ASP A 185 -20.86 -25.71 7.41
CA ASP A 185 -21.01 -26.06 8.82
C ASP A 185 -22.11 -25.19 9.42
N ALA A 186 -23.20 -25.83 9.88
CA ALA A 186 -24.36 -25.15 10.46
C ALA A 186 -24.96 -23.99 9.61
N GLY A 187 -24.89 -24.08 8.28
CA GLY A 187 -25.39 -23.05 7.36
C GLY A 187 -24.41 -21.89 7.09
N VAL A 188 -23.22 -21.93 7.69
CA VAL A 188 -22.13 -20.99 7.45
C VAL A 188 -21.10 -21.63 6.50
N THR A 189 -20.76 -20.92 5.42
CA THR A 189 -19.72 -21.36 4.47
C THR A 189 -18.34 -21.05 5.04
N ARG A 190 -17.62 -22.08 5.49
CA ARG A 190 -16.28 -21.92 6.08
C ARG A 190 -15.19 -22.31 5.07
N PRO A 191 -14.16 -21.49 4.89
CA PRO A 191 -13.05 -21.86 4.03
C PRO A 191 -12.14 -22.87 4.73
N LEU A 192 -11.88 -23.99 4.05
CA LEU A 192 -10.91 -25.00 4.46
C LEU A 192 -9.52 -24.72 3.89
N GLY A 193 -9.46 -24.07 2.73
CA GLY A 193 -8.21 -23.81 2.03
C GLY A 193 -8.44 -23.25 0.64
N LEU A 194 -7.36 -23.13 -0.11
CA LEU A 194 -7.38 -22.62 -1.48
C LEU A 194 -6.49 -23.51 -2.34
N ILE A 195 -6.97 -23.83 -3.54
CA ILE A 195 -6.19 -24.54 -4.57
C ILE A 195 -5.90 -23.53 -5.68
N THR A 196 -4.63 -23.44 -6.09
CA THR A 196 -4.17 -22.53 -7.15
C THR A 196 -3.84 -23.26 -8.45
N ASP A 197 -3.66 -22.51 -9.53
CA ASP A 197 -3.11 -23.05 -10.78
C ASP A 197 -1.81 -23.84 -10.57
N ARG A 198 -0.97 -23.39 -9.63
CA ARG A 198 0.32 -24.02 -9.34
C ARG A 198 0.14 -25.40 -8.70
N ASP A 199 -0.91 -25.57 -7.89
CA ASP A 199 -1.21 -26.85 -7.25
C ASP A 199 -1.70 -27.88 -8.27
N ILE A 200 -2.57 -27.47 -9.20
CA ILE A 200 -3.01 -28.28 -10.33
C ILE A 200 -1.84 -28.64 -11.25
N ALA A 201 -1.04 -27.64 -11.65
CA ALA A 201 0.11 -27.87 -12.52
C ALA A 201 1.14 -28.82 -11.88
N ARG A 202 1.41 -28.68 -10.58
CA ARG A 202 2.29 -29.60 -9.82
C ARG A 202 1.73 -31.01 -9.78
N ALA A 203 0.44 -31.17 -9.51
CA ALA A 203 -0.19 -32.47 -9.49
C ALA A 203 -0.14 -33.14 -10.87
N HIS A 204 -0.42 -32.38 -11.93
CA HIS A 204 -0.31 -32.85 -13.30
C HIS A 204 1.13 -33.26 -13.67
N ALA A 205 2.13 -32.43 -13.35
CA ALA A 205 3.54 -32.71 -13.61
C ALA A 205 4.04 -33.95 -12.84
N ALA A 206 3.50 -34.20 -11.65
CA ALA A 206 3.74 -35.41 -10.87
C ALA A 206 2.95 -36.64 -11.38
N SER A 207 2.22 -36.51 -12.48
CA SER A 207 1.36 -37.56 -13.05
C SER A 207 0.32 -38.10 -12.07
N ILE A 208 -0.17 -37.24 -11.17
CA ILE A 208 -1.28 -37.56 -10.26
C ILE A 208 -2.57 -37.66 -11.08
N ASP A 209 -3.38 -38.69 -10.79
CA ASP A 209 -4.73 -38.80 -11.34
C ASP A 209 -5.64 -37.74 -10.73
N LEU A 210 -5.82 -36.64 -11.47
CA LEU A 210 -6.63 -35.49 -11.05
C LEU A 210 -8.12 -35.81 -10.97
N ALA A 211 -8.59 -36.82 -11.71
CA ALA A 211 -10.00 -37.24 -11.66
C ALA A 211 -10.28 -38.10 -10.41
N ALA A 212 -9.30 -38.87 -9.94
CA ALA A 212 -9.42 -39.66 -8.72
C ALA A 212 -9.05 -38.88 -7.44
N THR A 213 -8.19 -37.87 -7.54
CA THR A 213 -7.67 -37.13 -6.38
C THR A 213 -8.65 -36.04 -5.93
N ARG A 214 -8.99 -36.07 -4.64
CA ARG A 214 -9.92 -35.12 -4.00
C ARG A 214 -9.20 -33.84 -3.57
N ALA A 215 -9.89 -32.71 -3.64
CA ALA A 215 -9.39 -31.39 -3.29
C ALA A 215 -8.81 -31.32 -1.87
N CYS A 216 -9.46 -31.95 -0.89
CA CYS A 216 -9.02 -31.97 0.51
C CYS A 216 -7.62 -32.55 0.73
N HIS A 217 -7.17 -33.48 -0.12
CA HIS A 217 -5.84 -34.09 -0.03
C HIS A 217 -4.73 -33.19 -0.60
N HIS A 218 -5.10 -32.09 -1.25
CA HIS A 218 -4.16 -31.20 -1.94
C HIS A 218 -4.19 -29.76 -1.40
N LEU A 219 -4.82 -29.56 -0.23
CA LEU A 219 -4.84 -28.29 0.47
C LEU A 219 -3.50 -28.00 1.17
N ALA A 220 -3.08 -26.75 1.14
CA ALA A 220 -1.97 -26.27 1.95
C ALA A 220 -2.32 -26.35 3.46
N PRO A 221 -1.36 -26.67 4.34
CA PRO A 221 -1.62 -26.90 5.77
C PRO A 221 -1.96 -25.65 6.57
N GLN A 222 -1.76 -24.45 6.01
CA GLN A 222 -2.07 -23.19 6.70
C GLN A 222 -2.98 -22.32 5.84
N LEU A 223 -4.15 -22.01 6.40
CA LEU A 223 -5.08 -21.03 5.87
C LEU A 223 -4.57 -19.64 6.23
N ILE A 224 -4.30 -18.80 5.22
CA ILE A 224 -3.89 -17.42 5.45
C ILE A 224 -5.06 -16.53 5.10
N SER A 225 -5.61 -15.87 6.12
CA SER A 225 -6.79 -15.02 6.02
C SER A 225 -6.62 -13.69 6.75
N VAL A 226 -7.41 -12.71 6.34
CA VAL A 226 -7.48 -11.38 6.95
C VAL A 226 -8.94 -10.98 7.24
N PRO A 227 -9.19 -10.19 8.29
CA PRO A 227 -10.48 -9.55 8.51
C PRO A 227 -10.88 -8.57 7.38
N PRO A 228 -12.18 -8.30 7.15
CA PRO A 228 -12.65 -7.42 6.07
C PRO A 228 -12.28 -5.94 6.24
N ASP A 229 -12.06 -5.49 7.48
CA ASP A 229 -11.62 -4.14 7.87
C ASP A 229 -10.10 -3.94 7.76
N THR A 230 -9.36 -5.00 7.43
CA THR A 230 -7.91 -4.93 7.18
C THR A 230 -7.63 -3.95 6.06
N THR A 231 -6.61 -3.11 6.23
CA THR A 231 -6.20 -2.21 5.14
C THR A 231 -5.56 -3.02 4.01
N LEU A 232 -5.62 -2.53 2.76
CA LEU A 232 -4.94 -3.21 1.67
C LEU A 232 -3.42 -3.32 1.89
N TRP A 233 -2.85 -2.43 2.72
CA TRP A 233 -1.42 -2.42 3.04
C TRP A 233 -1.08 -3.56 3.99
N GLU A 234 -1.89 -3.76 5.02
CA GLU A 234 -1.75 -4.91 5.92
C GLU A 234 -2.00 -6.23 5.17
N ALA A 235 -2.94 -6.25 4.22
CA ALA A 235 -3.13 -7.39 3.33
C ALA A 235 -1.90 -7.64 2.44
N HIS A 236 -1.33 -6.60 1.83
CA HIS A 236 -0.10 -6.73 1.04
C HIS A 236 1.08 -7.22 1.91
N GLN A 237 1.24 -6.66 3.11
CA GLN A 237 2.28 -7.07 4.05
C GLN A 237 2.09 -8.53 4.51
N ALA A 238 0.85 -8.97 4.72
CA ALA A 238 0.52 -10.35 5.04
C ALA A 238 0.84 -11.30 3.88
N MET A 239 0.55 -10.90 2.63
CA MET A 239 0.95 -11.62 1.42
C MET A 239 2.48 -11.77 1.35
N ASP A 240 3.22 -10.69 1.54
CA ASP A 240 4.69 -10.69 1.50
C ASP A 240 5.30 -11.57 2.59
N ARG A 241 4.83 -11.43 3.83
CA ARG A 241 5.31 -12.21 4.99
C ARG A 241 5.07 -13.71 4.82
N ALA A 242 3.91 -14.08 4.27
CA ALA A 242 3.55 -15.46 4.08
C ALA A 242 3.97 -16.02 2.71
N HIS A 243 4.62 -15.20 1.87
CA HIS A 243 5.00 -15.52 0.50
C HIS A 243 3.83 -16.09 -0.33
N VAL A 244 2.65 -15.52 -0.14
CA VAL A 244 1.43 -15.88 -0.87
C VAL A 244 0.93 -14.71 -1.69
N ARG A 245 0.21 -15.00 -2.77
CA ARG A 245 -0.34 -13.97 -3.67
C ARG A 245 -1.84 -13.74 -3.49
N ARG A 246 -2.44 -14.45 -2.54
CA ARG A 246 -3.88 -14.52 -2.31
C ARG A 246 -4.14 -14.65 -0.81
N LEU A 247 -5.12 -13.90 -0.32
CA LEU A 247 -5.59 -13.93 1.05
C LEU A 247 -7.09 -14.11 1.07
N LEU A 248 -7.57 -15.00 1.93
CA LEU A 248 -8.99 -15.13 2.16
C LEU A 248 -9.46 -14.03 3.10
N VAL A 249 -10.63 -13.46 2.81
CA VAL A 249 -11.29 -12.53 3.70
C VAL A 249 -12.32 -13.30 4.50
N VAL A 250 -12.15 -13.31 5.82
CA VAL A 250 -12.95 -14.14 6.72
C VAL A 250 -13.61 -13.27 7.77
N GLY A 251 -14.91 -13.48 7.99
CA GLY A 251 -15.69 -12.80 9.00
C GLY A 251 -15.35 -13.25 10.41
N THR A 252 -15.82 -12.48 11.39
CA THR A 252 -15.62 -12.81 12.82
C THR A 252 -16.27 -14.13 13.24
N ASP A 253 -17.26 -14.60 12.49
CA ASP A 253 -17.95 -15.89 12.65
C ASP A 253 -17.25 -17.07 11.93
N GLY A 254 -16.15 -16.78 11.22
CA GLY A 254 -15.42 -17.74 10.39
C GLY A 254 -16.02 -17.93 9.00
N SER A 255 -17.02 -17.13 8.60
CA SER A 255 -17.60 -17.18 7.27
C SER A 255 -16.63 -16.65 6.21
N LEU A 256 -16.65 -17.26 5.03
CA LEU A 256 -15.93 -16.73 3.87
C LEU A 256 -16.66 -15.48 3.35
N ILE A 257 -15.97 -14.35 3.36
CA ILE A 257 -16.49 -13.05 2.89
C ILE A 257 -15.97 -12.72 1.49
N GLY A 258 -14.70 -13.00 1.22
CA GLY A 258 -14.03 -12.46 0.03
C GLY A 258 -12.68 -13.13 -0.27
N LEU A 259 -12.10 -12.74 -1.41
CA LEU A 259 -10.73 -13.08 -1.78
C LEU A 259 -9.98 -11.82 -2.22
N VAL A 260 -8.82 -11.57 -1.62
CA VAL A 260 -7.90 -10.52 -2.08
C VAL A 260 -6.76 -11.18 -2.84
N THR A 261 -6.49 -10.70 -4.06
CA THR A 261 -5.35 -11.15 -4.86
C THR A 261 -4.37 -10.00 -5.05
N GLN A 262 -3.08 -10.31 -5.20
CA GLN A 262 -2.06 -9.30 -5.49
C GLN A 262 -2.37 -8.51 -6.78
N SER A 263 -3.04 -9.14 -7.75
CA SER A 263 -3.54 -8.49 -8.96
C SER A 263 -4.71 -7.54 -8.69
N ALA A 264 -5.61 -7.87 -7.77
CA ALA A 264 -6.71 -6.98 -7.35
C ALA A 264 -6.20 -5.74 -6.60
N LEU A 265 -5.08 -5.86 -5.89
CA LEU A 265 -4.37 -4.71 -5.31
C LEU A 265 -3.93 -3.71 -6.41
N LEU A 266 -3.60 -4.18 -7.62
CA LEU A 266 -3.30 -3.34 -8.80
C LEU A 266 -4.56 -2.86 -9.53
N ALA A 267 -5.59 -3.70 -9.63
CA ALA A 267 -6.82 -3.35 -10.34
C ALA A 267 -7.64 -2.27 -9.60
N SER A 268 -7.61 -2.26 -8.27
CA SER A 268 -8.21 -1.19 -7.45
C SER A 268 -7.53 0.18 -7.66
N THR A 269 -6.37 0.18 -8.33
CA THR A 269 -5.70 1.34 -8.89
C THR A 269 -5.86 1.32 -10.41
N ALA A 270 -7.05 1.67 -10.92
CA ALA A 270 -7.25 1.76 -12.38
C ALA A 270 -6.15 2.64 -12.99
N PRO A 271 -5.59 2.31 -14.18
CA PRO A 271 -4.52 3.10 -14.79
C PRO A 271 -4.86 4.60 -14.90
N GLN A 272 -6.15 4.92 -15.07
CA GLN A 272 -6.67 6.28 -15.11
C GLN A 272 -6.62 6.99 -13.74
N ASP A 273 -6.83 6.27 -12.64
CA ASP A 273 -6.79 6.82 -11.28
C ASP A 273 -5.35 6.96 -10.77
N LEU A 274 -4.47 6.03 -11.14
CA LEU A 274 -3.02 6.16 -10.97
C LEU A 274 -2.49 7.38 -11.69
N GLN A 275 -2.91 7.58 -12.94
CA GLN A 275 -2.48 8.71 -13.75
C GLN A 275 -3.04 10.04 -13.23
N ARG A 276 -4.29 10.09 -12.75
CA ARG A 276 -4.84 11.28 -12.06
C ARG A 276 -4.08 11.59 -10.78
N THR A 277 -3.84 10.60 -9.92
CA THR A 277 -3.11 10.78 -8.66
C THR A 277 -1.67 11.23 -8.92
N PHE A 278 -1.05 10.68 -9.96
CA PHE A 278 0.30 11.03 -10.39
C PHE A 278 0.36 12.42 -11.02
N ASP A 279 -0.57 12.80 -11.90
CA ASP A 279 -0.67 14.15 -12.46
C ASP A 279 -0.86 15.20 -11.35
N LEU A 280 -1.62 14.87 -10.31
CA LEU A 280 -1.77 15.71 -9.12
C LEU A 280 -0.44 15.85 -8.35
N LEU A 281 0.27 14.76 -8.10
CA LEU A 281 1.59 14.78 -7.44
C LEU A 281 2.67 15.50 -8.28
N GLN A 282 2.65 15.33 -9.59
CA GLN A 282 3.57 16.01 -10.50
C GLN A 282 3.32 17.51 -10.55
N ARG A 283 2.07 17.95 -10.57
CA ARG A 283 1.74 19.37 -10.49
C ARG A 283 2.24 19.98 -9.17
N SER A 284 2.19 19.23 -8.07
CA SER A 284 2.77 19.64 -6.78
C SER A 284 4.31 19.72 -6.81
N VAL A 285 4.99 18.85 -7.56
CA VAL A 285 6.47 18.84 -7.67
C VAL A 285 6.99 19.85 -8.71
N SER A 286 6.27 20.08 -9.81
CA SER A 286 6.62 21.11 -10.82
C SER A 286 6.56 22.54 -10.28
N MET A 287 5.91 22.76 -9.13
CA MET A 287 6.00 24.04 -8.40
C MET A 287 7.37 24.30 -7.75
N ARG A 288 8.34 23.37 -7.84
CA ARG A 288 9.73 23.59 -7.39
C ARG A 288 10.69 24.11 -8.46
N THR A 289 10.43 23.91 -9.75
CA THR A 289 11.42 24.24 -10.79
C THR A 289 11.28 25.65 -11.35
N ALA A 290 10.26 26.40 -10.96
CA ALA A 290 10.23 27.85 -11.14
C ALA A 290 10.82 28.51 -9.90
N GLY A 291 11.91 29.27 -10.05
CA GLY A 291 12.58 30.01 -8.98
C GLY A 291 11.67 31.04 -8.27
N PRO A 292 12.22 31.83 -7.33
CA PRO A 292 11.43 32.69 -6.45
C PRO A 292 10.47 33.55 -7.26
N LEU A 293 9.18 33.40 -6.98
CA LEU A 293 8.10 34.15 -7.61
C LEU A 293 8.34 35.65 -7.42
N ALA A 294 8.96 36.26 -8.43
CA ALA A 294 8.84 37.69 -8.64
C ALA A 294 7.35 38.03 -8.67
N ALA A 295 6.99 39.04 -7.88
CA ALA A 295 5.65 39.60 -7.74
C ALA A 295 4.89 39.57 -9.07
N ARG A 296 3.89 38.69 -9.17
CA ARG A 296 2.85 38.77 -10.19
C ARG A 296 1.55 39.22 -9.52
N PRO A 297 0.79 40.12 -10.16
CA PRO A 297 -0.29 40.84 -9.52
C PRO A 297 -1.44 39.89 -9.16
N ALA A 298 -2.14 40.25 -8.09
CA ALA A 298 -3.35 39.58 -7.63
C ALA A 298 -4.32 39.35 -8.80
N ILE A 299 -4.49 38.09 -9.19
CA ILE A 299 -5.58 37.69 -10.09
C ILE A 299 -6.83 37.58 -9.22
N GLY A 300 -7.79 38.46 -9.49
CA GLY A 300 -9.05 38.58 -8.75
C GLY A 300 -9.86 37.28 -8.78
N GLY A 301 -9.94 36.62 -7.62
CA GLY A 301 -11.17 35.94 -7.24
C GLY A 301 -11.97 36.95 -6.42
N ASP A 302 -13.12 37.37 -6.94
CA ASP A 302 -13.98 38.37 -6.31
C ASP A 302 -14.16 38.09 -4.81
N ALA A 303 -14.14 39.14 -3.99
CA ALA A 303 -14.43 39.05 -2.56
C ALA A 303 -15.79 38.36 -2.28
N GLN A 304 -16.70 38.39 -3.25
CA GLN A 304 -17.98 37.69 -3.27
C GLN A 304 -17.84 36.16 -3.19
N THR A 305 -16.85 35.56 -3.87
CA THR A 305 -16.64 34.10 -3.92
C THR A 305 -16.00 33.57 -2.64
N ARG A 306 -15.18 34.39 -1.96
CA ARG A 306 -14.58 34.04 -0.66
C ARG A 306 -15.60 34.07 0.47
N GLY A 307 -16.56 35.00 0.39
CA GLY A 307 -17.63 35.15 1.39
C GLY A 307 -18.57 33.95 1.49
N ASN A 308 -18.56 33.08 0.48
CA ASN A 308 -19.35 31.85 0.43
C ASN A 308 -18.66 30.62 1.04
N ILE A 309 -17.37 30.70 1.36
CA ILE A 309 -16.62 29.58 1.95
C ILE A 309 -16.76 29.64 3.47
N ARG A 310 -17.41 28.63 4.04
CA ARG A 310 -17.76 28.52 5.47
C ARG A 310 -16.70 27.70 6.21
N LEU A 311 -15.96 28.37 7.10
CA LEU A 311 -14.89 27.78 7.88
C LEU A 311 -15.35 27.45 9.30
N LEU A 312 -14.92 26.31 9.83
CA LEU A 312 -14.94 26.01 11.26
C LEU A 312 -13.50 26.07 11.79
N LEU A 313 -13.26 26.86 12.83
CA LEU A 313 -11.94 26.99 13.46
C LEU A 313 -11.93 26.22 14.79
N VAL A 314 -10.93 25.36 14.98
CA VAL A 314 -10.85 24.51 16.17
C VAL A 314 -9.45 24.57 16.77
N ASP A 315 -9.36 24.99 18.03
CA ASP A 315 -8.11 25.10 18.78
C ASP A 315 -8.43 25.28 20.28
N ASP A 316 -7.66 24.69 21.18
CA ASP A 316 -7.84 24.93 22.62
C ASP A 316 -7.32 26.31 23.06
N ASN A 317 -6.52 26.97 22.21
CA ASN A 317 -6.03 28.33 22.41
C ASN A 317 -7.02 29.39 21.89
N GLY A 318 -7.87 29.88 22.80
CA GLY A 318 -8.85 30.93 22.49
C GLY A 318 -8.28 32.25 21.97
N LEU A 319 -7.01 32.58 22.23
CA LEU A 319 -6.38 33.79 21.66
C LEU A 319 -6.02 33.56 20.19
N PHE A 320 -5.49 32.39 19.85
CA PHE A 320 -5.16 32.02 18.48
C PHE A 320 -6.41 32.04 17.60
N LEU A 321 -7.51 31.44 18.05
CA LEU A 321 -8.79 31.45 17.35
C LEU A 321 -9.29 32.87 17.05
N GLN A 322 -9.20 33.79 18.02
CA GLN A 322 -9.61 35.18 17.82
C GLN A 322 -8.78 35.89 16.76
N VAL A 323 -7.46 35.67 16.76
CA VAL A 323 -6.55 36.28 15.77
C VAL A 323 -6.81 35.68 14.38
N LEU A 324 -6.85 34.36 14.28
CA LEU A 324 -7.09 33.64 13.02
C LEU A 324 -8.45 34.00 12.42
N HIS A 325 -9.50 34.06 13.24
CA HIS A 325 -10.83 34.51 12.82
C HIS A 325 -10.80 35.91 12.22
N ARG A 326 -10.18 36.90 12.89
CA ARG A 326 -10.10 38.27 12.37
C ARG A 326 -9.32 38.34 11.05
N LEU A 327 -8.21 37.61 10.97
CA LEU A 327 -7.36 37.55 9.79
C LEU A 327 -8.11 36.94 8.58
N LEU A 328 -8.78 35.80 8.76
CA LEU A 328 -9.56 35.16 7.69
C LEU A 328 -10.75 36.00 7.25
N MET A 329 -11.48 36.63 8.18
CA MET A 329 -12.56 37.57 7.86
C MET A 329 -12.05 38.77 7.04
N SER A 330 -10.88 39.32 7.38
CA SER A 330 -10.26 40.42 6.62
C SER A 330 -9.89 40.05 5.18
N ARG A 331 -9.74 38.75 4.88
CA ARG A 331 -9.47 38.21 3.55
C ARG A 331 -10.73 37.76 2.81
N GLY A 332 -11.89 37.96 3.42
CA GLY A 332 -13.21 37.72 2.85
C GLY A 332 -13.77 36.32 3.08
N PHE A 333 -13.18 35.49 3.95
CA PHE A 333 -13.76 34.19 4.32
C PHE A 333 -14.90 34.34 5.34
N SER A 334 -15.83 33.38 5.37
CA SER A 334 -16.90 33.33 6.37
C SER A 334 -16.57 32.29 7.43
N VAL A 335 -16.53 32.68 8.72
CA VAL A 335 -16.34 31.72 9.83
C VAL A 335 -17.71 31.34 10.38
N ALA A 336 -18.13 30.10 10.13
CA ALA A 336 -19.43 29.58 10.54
C ALA A 336 -19.49 29.22 12.03
N GLY A 337 -18.34 28.87 12.63
CA GLY A 337 -18.25 28.50 14.03
C GLY A 337 -16.82 28.42 14.53
N VAL A 338 -16.69 28.34 15.85
CA VAL A 338 -15.44 28.15 16.56
C VAL A 338 -15.66 27.07 17.61
N ALA A 339 -14.69 26.16 17.78
CA ALA A 339 -14.69 25.12 18.80
C ALA A 339 -13.38 25.13 19.58
N SER A 340 -13.45 24.82 20.87
CA SER A 340 -12.30 24.83 21.80
C SER A 340 -11.79 23.43 22.17
N SER A 341 -12.42 22.39 21.64
CA SER A 341 -12.04 20.99 21.85
C SER A 341 -12.47 20.12 20.67
N GLY A 342 -11.87 18.93 20.54
CA GLY A 342 -12.26 17.97 19.52
C GLY A 342 -13.72 17.52 19.65
N ARG A 343 -14.26 17.44 20.88
CA ARG A 343 -15.66 17.11 21.11
C ARG A 343 -16.61 18.20 20.58
N GLU A 344 -16.34 19.46 20.90
CA GLU A 344 -17.10 20.58 20.36
C GLU A 344 -17.00 20.64 18.84
N ALA A 345 -15.83 20.31 18.28
CA ALA A 345 -15.63 20.29 16.84
C ALA A 345 -16.51 19.26 16.13
N ILE A 346 -16.67 18.05 16.70
CA ILE A 346 -17.57 17.02 16.17
C ILE A 346 -19.02 17.53 16.17
N GLU A 347 -19.49 18.10 17.29
CA GLU A 347 -20.85 18.62 17.41
C GLU A 347 -21.12 19.79 16.44
N GLN A 348 -20.16 20.71 16.31
CA GLN A 348 -20.23 21.86 15.41
C GLN A 348 -20.14 21.45 13.94
N ALA A 349 -19.31 20.47 13.59
CA ALA A 349 -19.18 19.96 12.22
C ALA A 349 -20.49 19.33 11.73
N ARG A 350 -21.21 18.61 12.61
CA ARG A 350 -22.55 18.06 12.35
C ARG A 350 -23.57 19.16 12.11
N THR A 351 -23.59 20.17 12.97
CA THR A 351 -24.65 21.20 12.99
C THR A 351 -24.46 22.26 11.92
N LEU A 352 -23.23 22.76 11.79
CA LEU A 352 -22.93 23.89 10.92
C LEU A 352 -22.63 23.47 9.48
N GLN A 353 -22.23 22.22 9.27
CA GLN A 353 -21.78 21.69 7.98
C GLN A 353 -20.81 22.66 7.26
N PRO A 354 -19.64 22.95 7.86
CA PRO A 354 -18.64 23.82 7.25
C PRO A 354 -18.09 23.19 5.97
N ASP A 355 -17.61 24.04 5.06
CA ASP A 355 -16.92 23.63 3.83
C ASP A 355 -15.51 23.14 4.12
N ILE A 356 -14.84 23.78 5.09
CA ILE A 356 -13.48 23.48 5.55
C ILE A 356 -13.40 23.61 7.06
N ILE A 357 -12.71 22.67 7.70
CA ILE A 357 -12.41 22.66 9.13
C ILE A 357 -10.90 22.89 9.29
N LEU A 358 -10.51 23.95 10.00
CA LEU A 358 -9.13 24.15 10.43
C LEU A 358 -9.02 23.62 11.86
N MET A 359 -8.28 22.53 12.03
CA MET A 359 -8.30 21.71 13.25
C MET A 359 -6.92 21.66 13.90
N ASP A 360 -6.78 22.12 15.13
CA ASP A 360 -5.55 21.88 15.88
C ASP A 360 -5.33 20.39 16.14
N VAL A 361 -4.08 19.93 16.10
CA VAL A 361 -3.73 18.55 16.41
C VAL A 361 -3.88 18.27 17.90
N GLU A 362 -3.25 19.11 18.73
CA GLU A 362 -3.07 18.84 20.16
C GLU A 362 -4.13 19.58 20.96
N MET A 363 -5.16 18.86 21.42
CA MET A 363 -6.19 19.43 22.28
C MET A 363 -6.47 18.50 23.47
N PRO A 364 -6.83 19.04 24.65
CA PRO A 364 -7.20 18.23 25.81
C PRO A 364 -8.40 17.31 25.54
N GLU A 365 -8.44 16.19 26.26
CA GLU A 365 -9.51 15.17 26.19
C GLU A 365 -9.61 14.48 24.82
N VAL A 366 -10.34 15.09 23.88
CA VAL A 366 -10.49 14.61 22.50
C VAL A 366 -9.58 15.46 21.63
N GLY A 367 -8.47 14.86 21.20
CA GLY A 367 -7.49 15.48 20.32
C GLY A 367 -8.03 15.71 18.91
N GLY A 368 -7.31 16.51 18.12
CA GLY A 368 -7.68 16.82 16.75
C GLY A 368 -7.68 15.62 15.82
N LEU A 369 -6.77 14.66 16.07
CA LEU A 369 -6.71 13.42 15.31
C LEU A 369 -7.95 12.55 15.56
N GLU A 370 -8.33 12.36 16.82
CA GLU A 370 -9.53 11.62 17.21
C GLU A 370 -10.79 12.29 16.65
N ALA A 371 -10.88 13.61 16.77
CA ALA A 371 -11.99 14.38 16.21
C ALA A 371 -12.07 14.28 14.68
N THR A 372 -10.93 14.31 14.00
CA THR A 372 -10.86 14.13 12.54
C THR A 372 -11.45 12.80 12.13
N SER A 373 -11.05 11.70 12.79
CA SER A 373 -11.60 10.37 12.50
C SER A 373 -13.12 10.34 12.68
N ALA A 374 -13.62 10.82 13.82
CA ALA A 374 -15.04 10.82 14.11
C ALA A 374 -15.87 11.68 13.12
N ILE A 375 -15.32 12.81 12.67
CA ILE A 375 -15.99 13.66 11.68
C ILE A 375 -15.98 12.98 10.31
N MET A 376 -14.87 12.35 9.91
CA MET A 376 -14.76 11.68 8.61
C MET A 376 -15.65 10.44 8.52
N ASP A 377 -15.84 9.70 9.63
CA ASP A 377 -16.75 8.56 9.70
C ASP A 377 -18.21 8.96 9.44
N GLU A 378 -18.60 10.17 9.81
CA GLU A 378 -19.96 10.70 9.62
C GLU A 378 -20.12 11.55 8.36
N ARG A 379 -19.04 12.21 7.94
CA ARG A 379 -18.98 13.11 6.79
C ARG A 379 -17.71 12.86 5.98
N PRO A 380 -17.69 11.83 5.13
CA PRO A 380 -16.55 11.53 4.27
C PRO A 380 -16.19 12.65 3.27
N ASP A 381 -17.12 13.56 3.00
CA ASP A 381 -16.95 14.74 2.15
C ASP A 381 -16.30 15.94 2.87
N ALA A 382 -16.16 15.87 4.20
CA ALA A 382 -15.59 16.97 4.99
C ALA A 382 -14.13 17.21 4.60
N ARG A 383 -13.74 18.49 4.54
CA ARG A 383 -12.37 18.88 4.24
C ARG A 383 -11.69 19.41 5.50
N ILE A 384 -10.84 18.59 6.10
CA ILE A 384 -10.18 18.90 7.37
C ILE A 384 -8.71 19.23 7.13
N VAL A 385 -8.25 20.39 7.57
CA VAL A 385 -6.86 20.83 7.49
C VAL A 385 -6.33 20.92 8.91
N MET A 386 -5.34 20.09 9.23
CA MET A 386 -4.70 20.10 10.53
C MET A 386 -3.77 21.31 10.66
N LEU A 387 -3.82 21.96 11.82
CA LEU A 387 -2.91 23.01 12.25
C LEU A 387 -2.07 22.47 13.40
N THR A 388 -0.77 22.75 13.42
CA THR A 388 0.13 22.29 14.49
C THR A 388 1.22 23.30 14.79
N VAL A 389 1.74 23.28 16.00
CA VAL A 389 2.94 24.06 16.38
C VAL A 389 4.25 23.32 16.14
N ALA A 390 4.17 21.99 15.97
CA ALA A 390 5.34 21.12 15.91
C ALA A 390 5.47 20.44 14.54
N GLU A 391 6.69 20.44 14.06
CA GLU A 391 7.13 19.70 12.88
C GLU A 391 7.35 18.21 13.21
N ASP A 392 6.28 17.52 13.64
CA ASP A 392 6.32 16.09 13.95
C ASP A 392 5.84 15.24 12.77
N ASP A 393 6.71 14.35 12.29
CA ASP A 393 6.43 13.49 11.13
C ASP A 393 5.39 12.41 11.49
N GLU A 394 5.38 11.87 12.72
CA GLU A 394 4.46 10.80 13.13
C GLU A 394 3.01 11.33 13.21
N THR A 395 2.81 12.44 13.89
CA THR A 395 1.52 13.15 13.98
C THR A 395 0.97 13.50 12.61
N LEU A 396 1.85 13.94 11.71
CA LEU A 396 1.49 14.24 10.35
C LEU A 396 0.99 13.01 9.58
N PHE A 397 1.67 11.87 9.71
CA PHE A 397 1.23 10.62 9.09
C PHE A 397 -0.13 10.16 9.63
N ASP A 398 -0.35 10.31 10.94
CA ASP A 398 -1.62 9.94 11.58
C ASP A 398 -2.78 10.85 11.15
N ALA A 399 -2.52 12.15 10.94
CA ALA A 399 -3.50 13.07 10.40
C ALA A 399 -3.98 12.66 9.00
N VAL A 400 -3.04 12.37 8.10
CA VAL A 400 -3.37 11.92 6.74
C VAL A 400 -4.12 10.59 6.76
N ARG A 401 -3.71 9.64 7.63
CA ARG A 401 -4.39 8.34 7.78
C ARG A 401 -5.86 8.48 8.18
N ARG A 402 -6.19 9.48 8.98
CA ARG A 402 -7.55 9.72 9.50
C ARG A 402 -8.42 10.54 8.55
N GLY A 403 -7.94 10.82 7.34
CA GLY A 403 -8.72 11.52 6.30
C GLY A 403 -8.53 13.03 6.28
N ALA A 404 -7.52 13.59 6.96
CA ALA A 404 -7.21 15.00 6.82
C ALA A 404 -6.86 15.35 5.36
N ALA A 405 -7.53 16.36 4.82
CA ALA A 405 -7.23 16.93 3.53
C ALA A 405 -5.91 17.71 3.53
N GLY A 406 -5.43 18.14 4.71
CA GLY A 406 -4.28 19.03 4.81
C GLY A 406 -3.56 18.99 6.16
N TYR A 407 -2.31 19.47 6.17
CA TYR A 407 -1.53 19.67 7.39
C TYR A 407 -0.59 20.87 7.23
N LEU A 408 -0.73 21.84 8.13
CA LEU A 408 -0.02 23.11 8.12
C LEU A 408 0.50 23.45 9.51
N LEU A 409 1.63 24.15 9.55
CA LEU A 409 2.12 24.76 10.79
C LEU A 409 1.29 26.02 11.10
N LYS A 410 1.08 26.30 12.38
CA LYS A 410 0.36 27.50 12.87
C LYS A 410 1.12 28.81 12.55
N ASP A 411 2.37 28.74 12.12
CA ASP A 411 3.19 29.89 11.70
C ASP A 411 3.06 30.22 10.20
N VAL A 412 2.21 29.49 9.47
CA VAL A 412 1.96 29.74 8.04
C VAL A 412 1.47 31.17 7.82
N ASP A 413 2.02 31.82 6.79
CA ASP A 413 1.59 33.16 6.42
C ASP A 413 0.12 33.17 5.98
N ILE A 414 -0.61 34.21 6.36
CA ILE A 414 -2.06 34.29 6.14
C ILE A 414 -2.44 34.37 4.65
N ASP A 415 -1.61 34.99 3.79
CA ASP A 415 -1.82 34.96 2.33
C ASP A 415 -1.63 33.55 1.78
N GLN A 416 -0.65 32.81 2.30
CA GLN A 416 -0.41 31.42 1.92
C GLN A 416 -1.54 30.49 2.37
N LEU A 417 -2.02 30.64 3.62
CA LEU A 417 -3.19 29.92 4.13
C LEU A 417 -4.45 30.22 3.29
N SER A 418 -4.65 31.49 2.92
CA SER A 418 -5.78 31.90 2.09
C SER A 418 -5.75 31.25 0.70
N GLN A 419 -4.58 31.23 0.06
CA GLN A 419 -4.41 30.57 -1.24
C GLN A 419 -4.64 29.07 -1.14
N TYR A 420 -4.16 28.45 -0.07
CA TYR A 420 -4.32 27.04 0.21
C TYR A 420 -5.79 26.65 0.38
N ILE A 421 -6.56 27.39 1.20
CA ILE A 421 -8.01 27.21 1.37
C ILE A 421 -8.74 27.31 0.02
N LEU A 422 -8.38 28.27 -0.82
CA LEU A 422 -8.98 28.43 -2.14
C LEU A 422 -8.63 27.29 -3.10
N GLY A 423 -7.42 26.75 -3.03
CA GLY A 423 -7.02 25.56 -3.80
C GLY A 423 -7.79 24.32 -3.38
N LEU A 424 -7.95 24.14 -2.07
CA LEU A 424 -8.75 23.06 -1.48
C LEU A 424 -10.18 23.04 -2.04
N MET A 425 -10.81 24.22 -2.13
CA MET A 425 -12.15 24.37 -2.69
C MET A 425 -12.26 24.07 -4.18
N ARG A 426 -11.15 24.19 -4.93
CA ARG A 426 -11.08 23.84 -6.36
C ARG A 426 -10.75 22.36 -6.60
N GLY A 427 -10.61 21.56 -5.54
CA GLY A 427 -10.21 20.15 -5.64
C GLY A 427 -8.72 19.97 -5.98
N GLU A 428 -7.89 20.99 -5.77
CA GLU A 428 -6.44 20.89 -5.91
C GLU A 428 -5.89 20.09 -4.71
N ALA A 429 -4.98 19.14 -4.97
CA ALA A 429 -4.43 18.28 -3.93
C ALA A 429 -3.71 19.11 -2.86
N ALA A 430 -4.09 18.86 -1.61
CA ALA A 430 -3.90 19.75 -0.48
C ALA A 430 -2.73 19.31 0.43
N LEU A 431 -1.65 18.80 -0.15
CA LEU A 431 -0.42 18.61 0.62
C LEU A 431 0.42 19.87 0.51
N SER A 432 0.81 20.47 1.65
CA SER A 432 1.72 21.61 1.61
C SER A 432 3.04 21.19 0.90
N PRO A 433 3.72 22.06 0.16
CA PRO A 433 4.96 21.71 -0.53
C PRO A 433 6.07 21.18 0.39
N VAL A 434 6.06 21.59 1.67
CA VAL A 434 6.95 21.11 2.73
C VAL A 434 6.54 19.70 3.17
N LEU A 435 5.25 19.48 3.34
CA LEU A 435 4.66 18.20 3.68
C LEU A 435 4.92 17.12 2.62
N ALA A 436 4.71 17.42 1.34
CA ALA A 436 5.02 16.50 0.26
C ALA A 436 6.49 16.08 0.28
N GLN A 437 7.42 17.01 0.54
CA GLN A 437 8.84 16.68 0.62
C GLN A 437 9.20 15.84 1.85
N ARG A 438 8.58 16.09 3.00
CA ARG A 438 8.87 15.39 4.24
C ARG A 438 8.33 13.96 4.26
N VAL A 439 7.12 13.77 3.75
CA VAL A 439 6.57 12.45 3.47
C VAL A 439 7.52 11.67 2.55
N LEU A 440 8.00 12.31 1.48
CA LEU A 440 8.96 11.70 0.54
C LEU A 440 10.34 11.43 1.16
N SER A 441 10.84 12.28 2.05
CA SER A 441 12.14 12.06 2.72
C SER A 441 12.09 11.00 3.82
N ALA A 442 10.97 10.92 4.56
CA ALA A 442 10.72 9.88 5.54
C ALA A 442 10.53 8.50 4.87
N LEU A 443 9.88 8.47 3.70
CA LEU A 443 9.84 7.29 2.83
C LEU A 443 11.25 6.88 2.38
N ALA A 444 12.09 7.84 1.98
CA ALA A 444 13.46 7.58 1.56
C ALA A 444 14.41 7.12 2.69
N SER A 445 14.19 7.53 3.94
CA SER A 445 14.97 7.08 5.09
C SER A 445 14.57 5.68 5.57
N GLN A 446 13.29 5.32 5.54
CA GLN A 446 12.83 3.95 5.82
C GLN A 446 13.31 2.94 4.76
N MET A 447 13.38 3.36 3.48
CA MET A 447 13.94 2.53 2.40
C MET A 447 15.43 2.19 2.56
N ARG A 448 16.22 3.07 3.22
CA ARG A 448 17.64 2.79 3.49
C ARG A 448 17.86 1.79 4.63
N GLN A 449 16.87 1.57 5.48
CA GLN A 449 16.91 0.59 6.57
C GLN A 449 16.34 -0.78 6.15
N GLY A 450 15.68 -0.88 5.00
CA GLY A 450 15.09 -2.12 4.47
C GLY A 450 16.07 -3.15 3.90
N SER A 451 17.38 -2.95 4.03
CA SER A 451 18.42 -3.85 3.54
C SER A 451 19.34 -4.33 4.68
N ALA A 452 18.78 -4.91 5.74
CA ALA A 452 19.53 -5.78 6.65
C ALA A 452 18.61 -6.69 7.50
N PHE A 453 18.65 -7.99 7.17
CA PHE A 453 18.57 -9.19 8.03
C PHE A 453 17.48 -9.34 9.13
N GLN A 454 16.77 -10.48 9.04
CA GLN A 454 16.10 -11.29 10.09
C GLN A 454 15.17 -10.55 11.08
N ALA A 455 13.88 -10.89 11.02
CA ALA A 455 12.81 -10.34 11.86
C ALA A 455 13.14 -10.39 13.36
N ASP A 456 13.51 -9.23 13.89
CA ASP A 456 13.67 -8.96 15.30
C ASP A 456 12.35 -8.41 15.87
N PRO A 457 11.81 -8.95 16.96
CA PRO A 457 10.63 -8.40 17.66
C PRO A 457 10.75 -6.90 18.01
N SER A 458 11.97 -6.36 18.06
CA SER A 458 12.21 -4.92 18.22
C SER A 458 11.67 -4.05 17.09
N SER A 459 11.39 -4.62 15.91
CA SER A 459 10.77 -3.92 14.77
C SER A 459 9.33 -3.45 15.01
N MET A 460 8.67 -3.95 16.08
CA MET A 460 7.34 -3.52 16.51
C MET A 460 7.39 -2.31 17.46
N LEU A 461 8.58 -1.91 17.93
CA LEU A 461 8.74 -0.77 18.83
C LEU A 461 8.97 0.51 18.04
N THR A 462 8.35 1.59 18.49
CA THR A 462 8.66 2.95 18.03
C THR A 462 10.09 3.33 18.42
N HIS A 463 10.72 4.23 17.65
CA HIS A 463 12.03 4.79 18.02
C HIS A 463 12.01 5.42 19.42
N HIS A 464 10.87 5.99 19.81
CA HIS A 464 10.67 6.55 21.14
C HIS A 464 10.73 5.48 22.25
N GLN A 465 10.04 4.35 22.06
CA GLN A 465 10.08 3.24 23.01
C GLN A 465 11.47 2.60 23.10
N ILE A 466 12.16 2.43 21.96
CA ILE A 466 13.55 1.96 21.91
C ILE A 466 14.45 2.90 22.73
N ARG A 467 14.31 4.21 22.56
CA ARG A 467 15.08 5.23 23.28
C ARG A 467 14.79 5.24 24.78
N ILE A 468 13.53 5.06 25.20
CA ILE A 468 13.15 4.88 26.61
C ILE A 468 13.79 3.62 27.20
N LEU A 469 13.67 2.47 26.52
CA LEU A 469 14.23 1.19 26.98
C LEU A 469 15.76 1.22 27.03
N THR A 470 16.40 1.94 26.10
CA THR A 470 17.85 2.15 26.07
C THR A 470 18.31 2.97 27.29
N LEU A 471 17.63 4.07 27.61
CA LEU A 471 17.93 4.88 28.81
C LEU A 471 17.65 4.11 30.12
N LEU A 472 16.63 3.23 30.13
CA LEU A 472 16.37 2.32 31.25
C LEU A 472 17.48 1.29 31.43
N ALA A 473 17.96 0.69 30.34
CA ALA A 473 19.06 -0.27 30.35
C ALA A 473 20.38 0.33 30.87
N GLN A 474 20.54 1.64 30.69
CA GLN A 474 21.64 2.45 31.20
C GLN A 474 21.50 2.85 32.68
N GLY A 475 20.38 2.50 33.33
CA GLY A 475 20.17 2.71 34.77
C GLY A 475 19.44 4.01 35.14
N ASN A 476 18.95 4.78 34.17
CA ASN A 476 18.17 5.99 34.44
C ASN A 476 16.80 5.63 35.05
N THR A 477 16.36 6.44 36.01
CA THR A 477 15.01 6.37 36.56
C THR A 477 13.99 6.98 35.59
N TYR A 478 12.72 6.61 35.67
CA TYR A 478 11.66 7.18 34.81
C TYR A 478 11.59 8.72 34.89
N LYS A 479 11.93 9.29 36.05
CA LYS A 479 11.98 10.74 36.27
C LYS A 479 13.15 11.40 35.53
N GLU A 480 14.32 10.76 35.52
CA GLU A 480 15.49 11.24 34.77
C GLU A 480 15.28 11.09 33.26
N ILE A 481 14.68 9.98 32.82
CA ILE A 481 14.31 9.75 31.42
C ILE A 481 13.31 10.81 30.96
N GLY A 482 12.30 11.09 31.78
CA GLY A 482 11.34 12.15 31.51
C GLY A 482 12.01 13.51 31.32
N ARG A 483 13.00 13.84 32.17
CA ARG A 483 13.79 15.08 32.03
C ARG A 483 14.65 15.10 30.77
N VAL A 484 15.27 13.98 30.40
CA VAL A 484 16.12 13.87 29.20
C VAL A 484 15.29 13.93 27.91
N LEU A 485 14.08 13.39 27.93
CA LEU A 485 13.22 13.30 26.75
C LEU A 485 12.13 14.38 26.67
N GLY A 486 11.95 15.19 27.72
CA GLY A 486 10.91 16.23 27.78
C GLY A 486 9.50 15.72 28.15
N TYR A 487 9.38 14.53 28.74
CA TYR A 487 8.10 13.91 29.08
C TYR A 487 7.86 13.79 30.59
N SER A 488 6.60 13.66 30.99
CA SER A 488 6.26 13.37 32.40
C SER A 488 6.67 11.94 32.79
N GLU A 489 7.02 11.72 34.06
CA GLU A 489 7.33 10.37 34.58
C GLU A 489 6.21 9.36 34.29
N ARG A 490 4.95 9.84 34.30
CA ARG A 490 3.76 9.03 34.00
C ARG A 490 3.73 8.59 32.54
N ALA A 491 4.08 9.47 31.60
CA ALA A 491 4.20 9.12 30.18
C ALA A 491 5.32 8.09 29.95
N ILE A 492 6.47 8.25 30.61
CA ILE A 492 7.57 7.27 30.52
C ILE A 492 7.13 5.89 31.05
N LYS A 493 6.41 5.82 32.17
CA LYS A 493 5.83 4.56 32.69
C LYS A 493 4.87 3.92 31.69
N TYR A 494 4.01 4.72 31.08
CA TYR A 494 3.05 4.25 30.07
C TYR A 494 3.77 3.64 28.87
N HIS A 495 4.69 4.37 28.22
CA HIS A 495 5.41 3.87 27.05
C HIS A 495 6.29 2.65 27.36
N THR A 496 6.85 2.57 28.58
CA THR A 496 7.58 1.38 29.03
C THR A 496 6.65 0.16 29.15
N GLY A 497 5.45 0.35 29.71
CA GLY A 497 4.45 -0.71 29.81
C GLY A 497 3.94 -1.18 28.44
N GLU A 498 3.74 -0.23 27.52
CA GLU A 498 3.35 -0.55 26.15
C GLU A 498 4.43 -1.33 25.41
N ALA A 499 5.71 -0.98 25.59
CA ALA A 499 6.83 -1.69 24.99
C ALA A 499 6.99 -3.11 25.57
N ILE A 500 6.81 -3.29 26.88
CA ILE A 500 6.81 -4.60 27.54
C ILE A 500 5.71 -5.49 26.95
N ARG A 501 4.51 -4.96 26.77
CA ARG A 501 3.36 -5.68 26.20
C ARG A 501 3.59 -6.04 24.73
N GLN A 502 4.13 -5.12 23.91
CA GLN A 502 4.44 -5.37 22.49
C GLN A 502 5.54 -6.41 22.31
N LEU A 503 6.56 -6.42 23.17
CA LEU A 503 7.62 -7.42 23.18
C LEU A 503 7.24 -8.73 23.89
N GLN A 504 6.04 -8.83 24.46
CA GLN A 504 5.57 -9.95 25.27
C GLN A 504 6.50 -10.30 26.45
N LEU A 505 7.12 -9.29 27.06
CA LEU A 505 7.99 -9.44 28.22
C LEU A 505 7.18 -9.41 29.51
N LYS A 506 7.67 -10.07 30.56
CA LYS A 506 6.94 -10.20 31.83
C LYS A 506 7.03 -8.95 32.69
N ASP A 507 8.20 -8.32 32.71
CA ASP A 507 8.44 -7.19 33.59
C ASP A 507 9.53 -6.25 33.07
N ARG A 508 9.75 -5.18 33.84
CA ARG A 508 10.78 -4.17 33.59
C ARG A 508 12.20 -4.75 33.57
N ALA A 509 12.48 -5.79 34.37
CA ALA A 509 13.80 -6.39 34.43
C ALA A 509 14.11 -7.15 33.13
N GLU A 510 13.14 -7.87 32.58
CA GLU A 510 13.23 -8.50 31.26
C GLU A 510 13.37 -7.45 30.14
N ALA A 511 12.66 -6.32 30.21
CA ALA A 511 12.82 -5.22 29.24
C ALA A 511 14.21 -4.58 29.25
N ILE A 512 14.79 -4.43 30.44
CA ILE A 512 16.17 -3.96 30.61
C ILE A 512 17.18 -4.97 30.06
N ALA A 513 17.00 -6.26 30.34
CA ALA A 513 17.86 -7.32 29.84
C ALA A 513 17.79 -7.42 28.31
N TYR A 514 16.58 -7.32 27.75
CA TYR A 514 16.33 -7.29 26.32
C TYR A 514 17.06 -6.10 25.67
N ALA A 515 16.81 -4.87 26.12
CA ALA A 515 17.47 -3.68 25.59
C ALA A 515 19.01 -3.76 25.66
N ARG A 516 19.59 -4.30 26.74
CA ARG A 516 21.04 -4.52 26.86
C ARG A 516 21.58 -5.49 25.80
N ALA A 517 20.85 -6.56 25.51
CA ALA A 517 21.25 -7.53 24.49
C ALA A 517 21.31 -6.88 23.08
N HIS A 518 20.35 -6.01 22.75
CA HIS A 518 20.34 -5.27 21.48
C HIS A 518 21.44 -4.19 21.42
N MET A 519 21.68 -3.48 22.53
CA MET A 519 22.80 -2.53 22.63
C MET A 519 24.17 -3.23 22.51
N GLN A 520 24.32 -4.46 22.99
CA GLN A 520 25.56 -5.24 22.85
C GLN A 520 25.78 -5.72 21.41
N ARG A 521 24.70 -6.06 20.70
CA ARG A 521 24.72 -6.48 19.28
C ARG A 521 24.85 -5.32 18.29
N GLY A 522 24.73 -4.07 18.75
CA GLY A 522 24.83 -2.87 17.90
C GLY A 522 23.59 -2.59 17.05
N THR A 523 22.47 -3.25 17.35
CA THR A 523 21.20 -3.05 16.64
C THR A 523 20.39 -1.89 17.21
N TRP A 524 20.65 -1.49 18.46
CA TRP A 524 20.06 -0.31 19.11
C TRP A 524 21.15 0.74 19.42
N PRO A 525 20.80 2.05 19.39
CA PRO A 525 21.76 3.12 19.58
C PRO A 525 22.47 3.02 20.93
N ARG A 526 23.79 3.27 20.93
CA ARG A 526 24.61 3.35 22.14
C ARG A 526 24.64 4.78 22.66
N VAL A 527 25.12 4.93 23.90
CA VAL A 527 25.21 6.23 24.58
C VAL A 527 25.96 7.25 23.71
N GLY A 528 25.31 8.38 23.42
CA GLY A 528 25.95 9.55 22.80
C GLY A 528 25.87 9.66 21.29
N ASP A 529 25.20 8.72 20.59
CA ASP A 529 24.84 8.95 19.19
C ASP A 529 23.68 9.97 19.11
N PRO A 530 23.81 11.03 18.30
CA PRO A 530 22.79 12.07 18.15
C PRO A 530 21.47 11.55 17.55
#